data_AF-A0A838WNR0-F1
#
_entry.id   AF-A0A838WNR0-F1
#
_cell.length_a   1.000
_cell.length_b   1.000
_cell.length_c   1.000
_cell.angle_alpha   90.00
_cell.angle_beta   90.00
_cell.angle_gamma   90.00
#
_symmetry.space_group_name_H-M   'P 1'
#
loop_
_entity.id
_entity.type
_entity.pdbx_description
1 polymer ?
#
loop_
_entity_poly.entity_id
_entity_poly.type
_entity_poly.pdbx_seq_one_letter_code
_entity_poly.pdbx_strand_id
1 'polypeptide(L)' 'MSNAIIIEIAGEPAGIVTADANGFAFFAAAKPFYALDNQTFRSIRQAEKALRRLV' A
#
# COMPACT_ATOMS: atom_id res chain seq x y z
N MET A 1 -18.05 -5.07 -4.02
CA MET A 1 -17.56 -4.78 -2.66
C MET A 1 -16.07 -4.55 -2.77
N SER A 2 -15.60 -3.32 -2.51
CA SER A 2 -14.17 -3.02 -2.42
C SER A 2 -13.67 -3.43 -1.04
N ASN A 3 -12.63 -4.27 -0.98
CA ASN A 3 -11.98 -4.62 0.27
C ASN A 3 -10.84 -3.63 0.49
N ALA A 4 -10.76 -3.04 1.69
CA ALA A 4 -9.68 -2.15 2.07
C ALA A 4 -8.89 -2.77 3.23
N ILE A 5 -7.57 -2.74 3.14
CA ILE A 5 -6.66 -3.36 4.10
C ILE A 5 -5.61 -2.33 4.49
N ILE A 6 -5.36 -2.19 5.79
CA ILE A 6 -4.26 -1.36 6.30
C ILE A 6 -2.95 -2.16 6.18
N ILE A 7 -1.91 -1.53 5.64
CA ILE A 7 -0.55 -2.07 5.65
C ILE A 7 0.26 -1.33 6.71
N GLU A 8 0.86 -2.09 7.60
CA GLU A 8 1.81 -1.60 8.61
C GLU A 8 3.22 -2.07 8.28
N ILE A 9 4.19 -1.17 8.39
CA ILE A 9 5.62 -1.46 8.23
C ILE A 9 6.32 -1.02 9.50
N ALA A 10 7.13 -1.91 10.09
CA ALA A 10 7.87 -1.64 11.33
C ALA A 10 7.00 -1.19 12.53
N GLY A 11 5.72 -1.58 12.56
CA GLY A 11 4.78 -1.20 13.63
C GLY A 11 4.12 0.17 13.44
N GLU A 12 4.34 0.83 12.29
CA GLU A 12 3.66 2.06 11.92
C GLU A 12 2.77 1.87 10.68
N PRO A 13 1.61 2.53 10.61
CA PRO A 13 0.73 2.47 9.46
C PRO A 13 1.42 3.11 8.24
N ALA A 14 1.78 2.28 7.27
CA ALA A 14 2.34 2.75 6.01
C ALA A 14 1.27 3.38 5.12
N GLY A 15 0.07 2.79 5.14
CA GLY A 15 -1.05 3.25 4.34
C GLY A 15 -2.18 2.24 4.24
N ILE A 16 -3.10 2.48 3.31
CA ILE A 16 -4.22 1.59 3.01
C ILE A 16 -4.13 1.10 1.57
N VAL A 17 -4.45 -0.17 1.35
CA VAL A 17 -4.63 -0.76 0.03
C VAL A 17 -6.10 -1.02 -0.19
N THR A 18 -6.64 -0.51 -1.29
CA THR A 18 -7.98 -0.86 -1.76
C THR A 18 -7.86 -1.89 -2.89
N ALA A 19 -8.67 -2.95 -2.82
CA ALA A 19 -8.82 -3.93 -3.89
C ALA A 19 -10.08 -3.59 -4.69
N ASP A 20 -9.89 -3.34 -5.99
CA ASP A 20 -10.97 -3.13 -6.96
C ASP A 20 -10.80 -4.04 -8.19
N ALA A 21 -11.64 -3.85 -9.21
CA ALA A 21 -11.56 -4.63 -10.46
C ALA A 21 -10.27 -4.37 -11.26
N ASN A 22 -9.57 -3.27 -10.99
CA ASN A 22 -8.38 -2.83 -11.70
C ASN A 22 -7.08 -3.17 -10.96
N GLY A 23 -7.15 -3.60 -9.69
CA GLY A 23 -6.02 -4.13 -8.93
C GLY A 23 -6.01 -3.67 -7.48
N PHE A 24 -4.80 -3.36 -6.99
CA PHE A 24 -4.57 -2.97 -5.60
C PHE A 24 -3.98 -1.56 -5.54
N ALA A 25 -4.80 -0.56 -5.28
CA ALA A 25 -4.36 0.84 -5.17
C ALA A 25 -3.87 1.13 -3.74
N PHE A 26 -2.67 1.67 -3.61
CA PHE A 26 -2.09 2.06 -2.34
C PHE A 26 -2.24 3.57 -2.08
N PHE A 27 -2.63 3.93 -0.87
CA PHE A 27 -2.70 5.32 -0.40
C PHE A 27 -1.84 5.45 0.85
N ALA A 28 -0.86 6.34 0.79
CA ALA A 28 0.14 6.48 1.83
C ALA A 28 -0.39 7.26 3.04
N ALA A 29 -0.15 6.73 4.24
CA ALA A 29 -0.49 7.41 5.50
C ALA A 29 0.69 8.18 6.11
N ALA A 30 1.92 7.85 5.72
CA ALA A 30 3.14 8.47 6.26
C ALA A 30 4.14 8.88 5.18
N LYS A 31 4.92 9.94 5.47
CA LYS A 31 5.86 10.58 4.55
C LYS A 31 6.85 9.63 3.87
N PRO A 32 7.44 8.61 4.53
CA PRO A 32 8.36 7.67 3.87
C PRO A 32 7.72 6.94 2.69
N PHE A 33 6.40 6.74 2.71
CA PHE A 33 5.67 5.95 1.71
C PHE A 33 5.01 6.80 0.62
N TYR A 34 5.12 8.13 0.68
CA TYR A 34 4.54 9.04 -0.34
C TYR A 34 5.07 8.78 -1.74
N ALA A 35 6.27 8.21 -1.88
CA ALA A 35 6.82 7.79 -3.17
C ALA A 35 5.97 6.71 -3.88
N LEU A 36 5.17 5.96 -3.13
CA LEU A 36 4.27 4.92 -3.65
C LEU A 36 2.80 5.34 -3.62
N ASP A 37 2.50 6.57 -3.22
CA ASP A 37 1.12 7.04 -3.12
C ASP A 37 0.41 6.99 -4.49
N ASN A 38 -0.85 6.55 -4.45
CA ASN A 38 -1.69 6.33 -5.61
C ASN A 38 -1.13 5.32 -6.65
N GLN A 39 -0.11 4.53 -6.30
CA GLN A 39 0.37 3.45 -7.16
C GLN A 39 -0.55 2.24 -7.09
N THR A 40 -0.76 1.61 -8.24
CA THR A 40 -1.49 0.36 -8.36
C THR A 40 -0.55 -0.82 -8.50
N PHE A 41 -0.82 -1.86 -7.70
CA PHE A 41 -0.06 -3.09 -7.67
C PHE A 41 -0.89 -4.26 -8.18
N ARG A 42 -0.22 -5.31 -8.66
CA ARG A 42 -0.86 -6.55 -9.12
C ARG A 42 -1.26 -7.47 -7.97
N SER A 43 -0.70 -7.25 -6.78
CA SER A 43 -1.06 -7.96 -5.54
C SER A 43 -0.64 -7.17 -4.31
N ILE A 44 -1.29 -7.44 -3.18
CA ILE A 44 -0.92 -6.89 -1.86
C ILE A 44 0.55 -7.23 -1.53
N ARG A 45 1.02 -8.45 -1.83
CA ARG A 45 2.42 -8.85 -1.60
C ARG A 45 3.42 -7.99 -2.39
N GLN A 46 3.05 -7.56 -3.59
CA GLN A 46 3.89 -6.67 -4.39
C GLN A 46 3.94 -5.27 -3.77
N ALA A 47 2.81 -4.74 -3.30
CA ALA A 47 2.73 -3.47 -2.59
C ALA A 47 3.60 -3.49 -1.33
N GLU A 48 3.44 -4.52 -0.49
CA GLU A 48 4.23 -4.68 0.73
C GLU A 48 5.73 -4.75 0.46
N LYS A 49 6.16 -5.50 -0.56
CA LYS A 49 7.57 -5.57 -0.96
C LYS A 49 8.12 -4.23 -1.42
N ALA A 50 7.32 -3.40 -2.10
CA ALA A 50 7.71 -2.07 -2.51
C ALA A 50 7.84 -1.13 -1.29
N LEU A 51 6.89 -1.18 -0.37
CA LEU A 51 6.90 -0.39 0.87
C LEU A 51 8.11 -0.72 1.75
N ARG A 52 8.45 -2.00 1.91
CA ARG A 52 9.62 -2.48 2.65
C ARG A 52 10.97 -2.06 2.05
N ARG A 53 11.02 -1.47 0.84
CA ARG A 53 12.26 -0.93 0.25
C ARG A 53 12.51 0.53 0.59
N LEU A 54 11.54 1.20 1.21
CA LEU A 54 11.61 2.61 1.58
C LEU A 54 12.09 2.82 3.03
N VAL A 55 12.28 1.73 3.77
CA VAL A 55 12.70 1.67 5.18
C VAL A 55 13.80 0.64 5.29
#